data_AF-A0A399RRZ2-F1
#
_entry.id   AF-A0A399RRZ2-F1
#
_cell.length_a   1.000
_cell.length_b   1.000
_cell.length_c   1.000
_cell.angle_alpha   90.00
_cell.angle_beta   90.00
_cell.angle_gamma   90.00
#
_symmetry.space_group_name_H-M   'P 1'
#
loop_
_entity.id
_entity.type
_entity.pdbx_description
1 polymer ?
#
loop_
_entity_poly.entity_id
_entity_poly.type
_entity_poly.pdbx_seq_one_letter_code
_entity_poly.pdbx_strand_id
1 'polypeptide(L)'
;MSNKLVHRIWFGGSPVPEAYERYWNAWRRMMPDTEFVTWDEARLDDLPVTRSRRDDVKSAVQLSDIARYELLASEGGTYLDCDILPLRQMDFSGADRLVTCNENDEDDIRSIGFIAAPAGDASLVSAVEKLKTAPLGATYTNVETGPVFFRSVIQDELRLPRQSFYPYSAVEPLSVVFDRDLSETIGIHVWGMSWLDPGGLAYNALRQFGNGDTVSSRTHALALADRLPFASDLLRAIEETRLARAQLARALRAPVFHLVGYNRTIGGWELTGTDPETLAFPTFLEACWQLLTTTPASKIWQVGAADGILVDPLRPILANFDPSCALLEPNPYLFKRLKENYALNERAQMFELAMGENAGEFTLNAVNPEKVETLDLPAWAVGISSFHLDKNALGGLTITAELQRRIEKAVESVRVQKVSPTQLREACGFWPDILIVDAEGDDAEIINAILAQSVYPKIILFEHACMPQEQRERLQSRLGTAYFSHSSEEDTLALRADFYAELAMQAFVDAGRKQFLDRMGLDVIVR
;
A
#
# COMPACT_ATOMS: atom_id res chain seq x y z
N MET A 1 21.01 13.51 -18.25
CA MET A 1 20.19 12.70 -17.33
C MET A 1 19.24 13.70 -16.70
N SER A 2 17.93 13.58 -16.91
CA SER A 2 16.96 14.37 -16.14
C SER A 2 17.08 13.94 -14.67
N ASN A 3 17.17 14.91 -13.75
CA ASN A 3 17.14 14.58 -12.33
C ASN A 3 15.74 14.03 -12.00
N LYS A 4 15.67 12.88 -11.34
CA LYS A 4 14.43 12.33 -10.80
C LYS A 4 14.08 13.10 -9.54
N LEU A 5 13.19 14.07 -9.65
CA LEU A 5 12.77 14.94 -8.54
C LEU A 5 11.34 14.63 -8.12
N VAL A 6 11.12 14.53 -6.80
CA VAL A 6 9.80 14.51 -6.18
C VAL A 6 9.69 15.65 -5.19
N HIS A 7 8.62 16.43 -5.29
CA HIS A 7 8.43 17.65 -4.55
C HIS A 7 7.19 17.58 -3.66
N ARG A 8 7.31 18.14 -2.45
CA ARG A 8 6.17 18.52 -1.61
C ARG A 8 6.30 19.97 -1.18
N ILE A 9 5.19 20.64 -0.93
CA ILE A 9 5.15 22.00 -0.37
C ILE A 9 4.59 21.92 1.05
N TRP A 10 5.31 22.52 2.02
CA TRP A 10 4.83 22.66 3.39
C TRP A 10 5.42 23.90 4.06
N PHE A 11 4.57 24.87 4.38
CA PHE A 11 4.97 26.18 4.94
C PHE A 11 3.93 26.70 5.95
N GLY A 12 4.13 27.91 6.50
CA GLY A 12 3.20 28.48 7.50
C GLY A 12 3.52 28.11 8.95
N GLY A 13 4.76 27.68 9.24
CA GLY A 13 5.32 27.56 10.60
C GLY A 13 4.82 26.39 11.45
N SER A 14 3.78 25.67 11.01
CA SER A 14 3.31 24.46 11.69
C SER A 14 4.21 23.27 11.32
N PRO A 15 4.51 22.36 12.26
CA PRO A 15 5.23 21.12 11.93
C PRO A 15 4.40 20.27 10.98
N VAL A 16 5.08 19.54 10.09
CA VAL A 16 4.44 18.53 9.24
C VAL A 16 3.83 17.46 10.15
N PRO A 17 2.55 17.09 9.98
CA PRO A 17 1.94 15.99 10.71
C PRO A 17 2.75 14.68 10.57
N GLU A 18 2.86 13.93 11.67
CA GLU A 18 3.63 12.68 11.71
C GLU A 18 3.19 11.68 10.61
N ALA A 19 1.88 11.62 10.31
CA ALA A 19 1.36 10.77 9.25
C ALA A 19 1.92 11.15 7.87
N TYR A 20 2.04 12.44 7.56
CA TYR A 20 2.56 12.92 6.28
C TYR A 20 4.08 12.74 6.18
N GLU A 21 4.80 12.91 7.29
CA GLU A 21 6.23 12.55 7.32
C GLU A 21 6.45 11.06 7.12
N ARG A 22 5.57 10.22 7.67
CA ARG A 22 5.62 8.78 7.41
C ARG A 22 5.39 8.47 5.93
N TYR A 23 4.40 9.08 5.28
CA TYR A 23 4.15 8.89 3.84
C TYR A 23 5.34 9.38 2.99
N TRP A 24 5.92 10.52 3.34
CA TRP A 24 7.09 11.06 2.65
C TRP A 24 8.30 10.13 2.74
N ASN A 25 8.59 9.60 3.93
CA ASN A 25 9.66 8.62 4.11
C ASN A 25 9.34 7.28 3.42
N ALA A 26 8.07 6.88 3.37
CA ALA A 26 7.64 5.70 2.64
C ALA A 26 7.86 5.86 1.12
N TRP A 27 7.55 7.01 0.54
CA TRP A 27 7.89 7.32 -0.85
C TRP A 27 9.39 7.25 -1.10
N ARG A 28 10.22 7.78 -0.19
CA ARG A 28 11.69 7.68 -0.27
C ARG A 28 12.16 6.23 -0.28
N ARG A 29 11.62 5.38 0.60
CA ARG A 29 11.90 3.93 0.59
C ARG A 29 11.43 3.24 -0.68
N MET A 30 10.37 3.73 -1.32
CA MET A 30 9.89 3.20 -2.60
C MET A 30 10.74 3.64 -3.80
N MET A 31 11.45 4.76 -3.68
CA MET A 31 12.22 5.37 -4.76
C MET A 31 13.59 5.86 -4.25
N PRO A 32 14.50 4.93 -3.87
CA PRO A 32 15.77 5.29 -3.22
C PRO A 32 16.71 6.11 -4.12
N ASP A 33 16.56 6.00 -5.44
CA ASP A 33 17.37 6.74 -6.43
C ASP A 33 16.78 8.10 -6.83
N THR A 34 15.66 8.50 -6.21
CA THR A 34 14.95 9.76 -6.49
C THR A 34 15.28 10.79 -5.42
N GLU A 35 15.49 12.04 -5.81
CA GLU A 35 15.68 13.14 -4.87
C GLU A 35 14.32 13.70 -4.40
N PHE A 36 14.18 13.86 -3.08
CA PHE A 36 12.96 14.33 -2.44
C PHE A 36 13.15 15.71 -1.84
N VAL A 37 12.39 16.68 -2.34
CA VAL A 37 12.54 18.10 -2.02
C VAL A 37 11.30 18.60 -1.28
N THR A 38 11.48 19.09 -0.06
CA THR A 38 10.45 19.87 0.64
C THR A 38 10.66 21.34 0.36
N TRP A 39 9.60 22.03 -0.09
CA TRP A 39 9.56 23.47 -0.29
C TRP A 39 8.90 24.12 0.92
N ASP A 40 9.74 24.66 1.80
CA ASP A 40 9.33 25.45 2.96
C ASP A 40 9.26 26.94 2.64
N GLU A 41 8.90 27.76 3.62
CA GLU A 41 8.73 29.21 3.48
C GLU A 41 9.95 29.90 2.82
N ALA A 42 11.15 29.45 3.16
CA ALA A 42 12.41 30.03 2.69
C ALA A 42 12.70 29.62 1.24
N ARG A 43 12.51 28.34 0.89
CA ARG A 43 12.67 27.88 -0.50
C ARG A 43 11.62 28.46 -1.44
N LEU A 44 10.40 28.72 -0.95
CA LEU A 44 9.38 29.41 -1.75
C LEU A 44 9.80 30.83 -2.16
N ASP A 45 10.77 31.47 -1.49
CA ASP A 45 11.32 32.77 -1.92
C ASP A 45 12.24 32.68 -3.14
N ASP A 46 12.71 31.49 -3.48
CA ASP A 46 13.50 31.22 -4.70
C ASP A 46 12.63 31.18 -5.95
N LEU A 47 11.30 31.05 -5.79
CA LEU A 47 10.29 31.02 -6.85
C LEU A 47 9.76 32.44 -7.12
N PRO A 48 10.20 33.14 -8.20
CA PRO A 48 9.93 34.57 -8.37
C PRO A 48 8.44 34.95 -8.45
N VAL A 49 7.62 34.17 -9.14
CA VAL A 49 6.18 34.42 -9.28
C VAL A 49 5.51 34.18 -7.94
N THR A 50 5.75 33.05 -7.29
CA THR A 50 5.26 32.69 -5.96
C THR A 50 5.57 33.78 -4.95
N ARG A 51 6.85 34.20 -4.88
CA ARG A 51 7.29 35.31 -4.03
C ARG A 51 6.55 36.60 -4.33
N SER A 52 6.39 36.97 -5.62
CA SER A 52 5.71 38.20 -6.01
C SER A 52 4.21 38.20 -5.71
N ARG A 53 3.57 37.03 -5.66
CA ARG A 53 2.13 36.86 -5.41
C ARG A 53 1.79 36.63 -3.93
N ARG A 54 2.81 36.49 -3.05
CA ARG A 54 2.64 36.13 -1.63
C ARG A 54 1.71 37.09 -0.86
N ASP A 55 1.77 38.38 -1.15
CA ASP A 55 0.93 39.39 -0.49
C ASP A 55 -0.47 39.50 -1.10
N ASP A 56 -0.69 38.94 -2.29
CA ASP A 56 -1.96 39.05 -3.04
C ASP A 56 -2.93 37.90 -2.73
N VAL A 57 -2.40 36.72 -2.36
CA VAL A 57 -3.21 35.52 -2.07
C VAL A 57 -4.11 35.70 -0.83
N LYS A 58 -5.23 35.00 -0.79
CA LYS A 58 -6.17 34.98 0.36
C LYS A 58 -6.01 33.77 1.27
N SER A 59 -5.23 32.78 0.85
CA SER A 59 -5.01 31.56 1.61
C SER A 59 -3.65 30.92 1.28
N ALA A 60 -3.13 30.11 2.20
CA ALA A 60 -1.96 29.29 1.97
C ALA A 60 -2.17 28.30 0.80
N VAL A 61 -3.40 27.83 0.58
CA VAL A 61 -3.73 26.94 -0.55
C VAL A 61 -3.43 27.63 -1.89
N GLN A 62 -3.86 28.88 -2.06
CA GLN A 62 -3.59 29.63 -3.30
C GLN A 62 -2.09 29.81 -3.56
N LEU A 63 -1.30 30.07 -2.50
CA LEU A 63 0.15 30.18 -2.66
C LEU A 63 0.78 28.84 -3.04
N SER A 64 0.33 27.74 -2.43
CA SER A 64 0.76 26.37 -2.76
C SER A 64 0.40 25.98 -4.20
N ASP A 65 -0.76 26.41 -4.70
CA ASP A 65 -1.17 26.21 -6.10
C ASP A 65 -0.24 26.94 -7.07
N ILE A 66 0.08 28.22 -6.81
CA ILE A 66 1.01 28.98 -7.66
C ILE A 66 2.41 28.33 -7.62
N ALA A 67 2.88 28.00 -6.43
CA ALA A 67 4.20 27.41 -6.21
C ALA A 67 4.40 26.08 -6.94
N ARG A 68 3.41 25.16 -6.89
CA ARG A 68 3.55 23.85 -7.56
C ARG A 68 3.66 23.98 -9.08
N TYR A 69 2.96 24.95 -9.69
CA TYR A 69 3.08 25.18 -11.13
C TYR A 69 4.43 25.79 -11.50
N GLU A 70 4.88 26.79 -10.75
CA GLU A 70 6.16 27.46 -11.01
C GLU A 70 7.36 26.51 -10.83
N LEU A 71 7.30 25.72 -9.78
CA LEU A 71 8.22 24.63 -9.52
C LEU A 71 8.30 23.66 -10.70
N LEU A 72 7.19 23.05 -11.09
CA LEU A 72 7.22 22.04 -12.15
C LEU A 72 7.56 22.64 -13.52
N ALA A 73 7.17 23.90 -13.77
CA ALA A 73 7.57 24.61 -14.98
C ALA A 73 9.09 24.83 -15.07
N SER A 74 9.77 25.02 -13.94
CA SER A 74 11.21 25.32 -13.89
C SER A 74 12.09 24.08 -13.74
N GLU A 75 11.73 23.17 -12.83
CA GLU A 75 12.52 21.99 -12.45
C GLU A 75 12.01 20.69 -13.12
N GLY A 76 10.74 20.65 -13.54
CA GLY A 76 10.08 19.40 -13.92
C GLY A 76 9.89 18.46 -12.74
N GLY A 77 9.84 17.15 -12.99
CA GLY A 77 9.73 16.12 -11.97
C GLY A 77 8.28 15.83 -11.58
N THR A 78 8.06 15.44 -10.32
CA THR A 78 6.74 15.07 -9.80
C THR A 78 6.39 15.85 -8.54
N TYR A 79 5.22 16.45 -8.49
CA TYR A 79 4.63 17.03 -7.29
C TYR A 79 3.63 16.07 -6.65
N LEU A 80 3.67 15.96 -5.31
CA LEU A 80 2.73 15.21 -4.50
C LEU A 80 2.22 16.08 -3.34
N ASP A 81 0.91 16.09 -3.12
CA ASP A 81 0.33 16.55 -1.87
C ASP A 81 0.85 15.69 -0.69
N CYS A 82 0.98 16.31 0.48
CA CYS A 82 1.58 15.68 1.66
C CYS A 82 0.76 14.49 2.22
N ASP A 83 -0.51 14.38 1.87
CA ASP A 83 -1.46 13.38 2.33
C ASP A 83 -1.67 12.24 1.31
N ILE A 84 -0.71 12.01 0.41
CA ILE A 84 -0.70 10.85 -0.49
C ILE A 84 0.15 9.72 0.09
N LEU A 85 -0.52 8.66 0.55
CA LEU A 85 0.06 7.43 1.05
C LEU A 85 0.55 6.55 -0.12
N PRO A 86 1.79 6.05 -0.14
CA PRO A 86 2.28 5.19 -1.23
C PRO A 86 1.82 3.73 -1.12
N LEU A 87 1.36 3.15 -2.24
CA LEU A 87 1.11 1.72 -2.38
C LEU A 87 2.04 1.02 -3.38
N ARG A 88 2.42 1.70 -4.45
CA ARG A 88 3.38 1.20 -5.43
C ARG A 88 4.43 2.23 -5.77
N GLN A 89 5.55 1.74 -6.30
CA GLN A 89 6.54 2.59 -6.90
C GLN A 89 5.93 3.37 -8.07
N MET A 90 6.28 4.64 -8.15
CA MET A 90 5.86 5.55 -9.20
C MET A 90 7.04 5.82 -10.14
N ASP A 91 6.84 5.76 -11.45
CA ASP A 91 7.90 6.01 -12.44
C ASP A 91 7.60 7.25 -13.30
N PHE A 92 7.22 8.36 -12.66
CA PHE A 92 6.91 9.62 -13.36
C PHE A 92 7.91 10.74 -13.09
N SER A 93 8.95 10.51 -12.28
CA SER A 93 9.98 11.51 -11.97
C SER A 93 10.83 11.91 -13.20
N GLY A 94 10.76 11.13 -14.29
CA GLY A 94 11.35 11.43 -15.59
C GLY A 94 10.33 11.57 -16.72
N ALA A 95 9.10 11.98 -16.42
CA ALA A 95 8.02 12.10 -17.41
C ALA A 95 8.44 12.94 -18.64
N ASP A 96 8.06 12.47 -19.84
CA ASP A 96 8.32 13.14 -21.12
C ASP A 96 7.24 14.16 -21.51
N ARG A 97 6.14 14.18 -20.76
CA ARG A 97 4.96 15.02 -20.94
C ARG A 97 4.24 15.27 -19.61
N LEU A 98 3.28 16.18 -19.59
CA LEU A 98 2.39 16.37 -18.45
C LEU A 98 1.58 15.09 -18.16
N VAL A 99 1.61 14.64 -16.90
CA VAL A 99 0.84 13.51 -16.38
C VAL A 99 0.01 14.00 -15.21
N THR A 100 -1.29 13.70 -15.25
CA THR A 100 -2.25 14.09 -14.20
C THR A 100 -3.07 12.88 -13.75
N CYS A 101 -3.70 12.99 -12.58
CA CYS A 101 -4.71 12.05 -12.12
C CYS A 101 -5.88 12.85 -11.56
N ASN A 102 -7.11 12.55 -12.00
CA ASN A 102 -8.28 13.33 -11.57
C ASN A 102 -9.08 12.58 -10.50
N GLU A 103 -9.79 13.34 -9.66
CA GLU A 103 -10.57 12.80 -8.53
C GLU A 103 -11.86 12.08 -8.96
N ASN A 104 -12.35 12.40 -10.16
CA ASN A 104 -13.51 11.83 -10.82
C ASN A 104 -13.22 11.65 -12.32
N ASP A 105 -14.10 10.92 -13.02
CA ASP A 105 -13.97 10.70 -14.46
C ASP A 105 -14.49 11.88 -15.29
N GLU A 106 -14.93 12.96 -14.63
CA GLU A 106 -15.42 14.17 -15.28
C GLU A 106 -14.25 15.00 -15.87
N ASP A 107 -14.58 15.85 -16.84
CA ASP A 107 -13.60 16.70 -17.55
C ASP A 107 -13.63 18.16 -17.09
N ASP A 108 -14.48 18.48 -16.11
CA ASP A 108 -14.74 19.82 -15.60
C ASP A 108 -13.56 20.38 -14.78
N ILE A 109 -12.82 19.50 -14.10
CA ILE A 109 -11.66 19.84 -13.28
C ILE A 109 -10.43 19.02 -13.64
N ARG A 110 -9.28 19.47 -13.10
CA ARG A 110 -8.03 18.73 -13.09
C ARG A 110 -7.42 18.79 -11.72
N SER A 111 -7.52 17.72 -10.96
CA SER A 111 -6.90 17.67 -9.65
C SER A 111 -5.40 17.98 -9.74
N ILE A 112 -4.91 18.63 -8.71
CA ILE A 112 -3.55 19.18 -8.63
C ILE A 112 -2.75 18.58 -7.50
N GLY A 113 -3.29 17.53 -6.86
CA GLY A 113 -2.63 16.81 -5.77
C GLY A 113 -1.50 15.88 -6.25
N PHE A 114 -1.58 15.41 -7.50
CA PHE A 114 -0.50 14.75 -8.21
C PHE A 114 -0.33 15.37 -9.59
N ILE A 115 0.89 15.79 -9.92
CA ILE A 115 1.27 16.29 -11.25
C ILE A 115 2.70 15.83 -11.52
N ALA A 116 2.97 15.24 -12.69
CA ALA A 116 4.33 15.02 -13.16
C ALA A 116 4.52 15.65 -14.54
N ALA A 117 5.68 16.24 -14.80
CA ALA A 117 5.95 16.90 -16.08
C ALA A 117 7.45 17.09 -16.34
N PRO A 118 7.88 17.20 -17.61
CA PRO A 118 9.20 17.71 -17.93
C PRO A 118 9.30 19.21 -17.60
N ALA A 119 10.51 19.67 -17.28
CA ALA A 119 10.79 21.09 -17.14
C ALA A 119 10.43 21.82 -18.45
N GLY A 120 9.80 22.99 -18.34
CA GLY A 120 9.35 23.79 -19.49
C GLY A 120 8.07 23.30 -20.17
N ASP A 121 7.32 22.38 -19.56
CA ASP A 121 6.00 21.97 -20.05
C ASP A 121 5.10 23.18 -20.38
N ALA A 122 4.48 23.17 -21.56
CA ALA A 122 3.76 24.33 -22.09
C ALA A 122 2.52 24.70 -21.27
N SER A 123 1.87 23.73 -20.64
CA SER A 123 0.70 23.96 -19.80
C SER A 123 1.07 24.58 -18.47
N LEU A 124 2.15 24.09 -17.84
CA LEU A 124 2.68 24.67 -16.60
C LEU A 124 3.26 26.07 -16.83
N VAL A 125 4.00 26.29 -17.91
CA VAL A 125 4.48 27.64 -18.29
C VAL A 125 3.29 28.59 -18.52
N SER A 126 2.26 28.15 -19.24
CA SER A 126 1.02 28.94 -19.44
C SER A 126 0.32 29.26 -18.12
N ALA A 127 0.27 28.32 -17.18
CA ALA A 127 -0.27 28.52 -15.84
C ALA A 127 0.47 29.65 -15.11
N VAL A 128 1.80 29.57 -15.06
CA VAL A 128 2.67 30.56 -14.41
C VAL A 128 2.53 31.93 -15.04
N GLU A 129 2.56 32.04 -16.37
CA GLU A 129 2.41 33.32 -17.06
C GLU A 129 1.06 33.99 -16.79
N LYS A 130 -0.04 33.23 -16.78
CA LYS A 130 -1.37 33.77 -16.44
C LYS A 130 -1.42 34.24 -14.98
N LEU A 131 -0.83 33.47 -14.05
CA LEU A 131 -0.88 33.75 -12.61
C LEU A 131 -0.05 34.96 -12.18
N LYS A 132 0.93 35.40 -12.98
CA LYS A 132 1.71 36.63 -12.70
C LYS A 132 0.83 37.86 -12.47
N THR A 133 -0.27 37.97 -13.22
CA THR A 133 -1.14 39.16 -13.22
C THR A 133 -2.61 38.83 -12.97
N ALA A 134 -2.96 37.57 -12.74
CA ALA A 134 -4.34 37.18 -12.48
C ALA A 134 -4.89 37.89 -11.23
N PRO A 135 -6.12 38.41 -11.24
CA PRO A 135 -6.75 38.89 -10.02
C PRO A 135 -6.97 37.72 -9.05
N LEU A 136 -6.66 37.90 -7.77
CA LEU A 136 -6.86 36.91 -6.71
C LEU A 136 -7.80 37.45 -5.63
N GLY A 137 -8.60 36.55 -5.07
CA GLY A 137 -9.57 36.84 -4.01
C GLY A 137 -10.91 37.39 -4.50
N ALA A 138 -11.22 37.28 -5.80
CA ALA A 138 -12.50 37.66 -6.37
C ALA A 138 -13.52 36.50 -6.36
N THR A 139 -13.04 35.26 -6.41
CA THR A 139 -13.87 34.04 -6.38
C THR A 139 -13.19 32.92 -5.59
N TYR A 140 -13.64 31.69 -5.78
CA TYR A 140 -13.15 30.50 -5.09
C TYR A 140 -11.74 30.10 -5.55
N THR A 141 -10.90 29.65 -4.60
CA THR A 141 -9.53 29.17 -4.85
C THR A 141 -9.44 28.16 -6.00
N ASN A 142 -10.38 27.22 -6.09
CA ASN A 142 -10.40 26.20 -7.14
C ASN A 142 -10.51 26.80 -8.57
N VAL A 143 -11.12 27.98 -8.72
CA VAL A 143 -11.30 28.69 -9.99
C VAL A 143 -10.12 29.62 -10.31
N GLU A 144 -9.52 30.24 -9.30
CA GLU A 144 -8.45 31.23 -9.51
C GLU A 144 -7.07 30.60 -9.69
N THR A 145 -6.78 29.57 -8.87
CA THR A 145 -5.45 28.93 -8.84
C THR A 145 -5.53 27.41 -8.85
N GLY A 146 -6.67 26.83 -8.49
CA GLY A 146 -6.79 25.39 -8.27
C GLY A 146 -7.25 24.57 -9.49
N PRO A 147 -7.95 23.43 -9.27
CA PRO A 147 -8.27 22.47 -10.34
C PRO A 147 -9.03 22.99 -11.57
N VAL A 148 -9.94 23.95 -11.40
CA VAL A 148 -10.70 24.55 -12.53
C VAL A 148 -9.77 25.48 -13.32
N PHE A 149 -8.92 26.25 -12.63
CA PHE A 149 -7.89 27.06 -13.29
C PHE A 149 -6.94 26.17 -14.10
N PHE A 150 -6.41 25.11 -13.48
CA PHE A 150 -5.44 24.21 -14.12
C PHE A 150 -6.02 23.57 -15.38
N ARG A 151 -7.27 23.11 -15.32
CA ARG A 151 -7.99 22.60 -16.50
C ARG A 151 -7.97 23.58 -17.68
N SER A 152 -8.06 24.89 -17.42
CA SER A 152 -8.11 25.94 -18.44
C SER A 152 -6.77 26.23 -19.14
N VAL A 153 -5.66 25.69 -18.63
CA VAL A 153 -4.30 25.88 -19.16
C VAL A 153 -3.69 24.59 -19.73
N ILE A 154 -4.30 23.44 -19.47
CA ILE A 154 -3.88 22.16 -20.05
C ILE A 154 -4.07 22.17 -21.57
N GLN A 155 -3.00 21.80 -22.28
CA GLN A 155 -2.92 21.72 -23.74
C GLN A 155 -2.85 20.26 -24.18
N ASP A 156 -1.93 19.49 -23.58
CA ASP A 156 -1.74 18.05 -23.77
C ASP A 156 -1.43 17.40 -22.42
N GLU A 157 -1.94 16.19 -22.18
CA GLU A 157 -1.67 15.44 -20.96
C GLU A 157 -1.84 13.93 -21.17
N LEU A 158 -1.09 13.14 -20.41
CA LEU A 158 -1.46 11.76 -20.09
C LEU A 158 -2.28 11.78 -18.79
N ARG A 159 -3.57 11.46 -18.92
CA ARG A 159 -4.45 11.31 -17.76
C ARG A 159 -4.42 9.86 -17.27
N LEU A 160 -3.96 9.66 -16.04
CA LEU A 160 -4.03 8.36 -15.37
C LEU A 160 -5.47 8.01 -14.97
N PRO A 161 -5.80 6.71 -14.87
CA PRO A 161 -7.06 6.28 -14.27
C PRO A 161 -7.22 6.86 -12.86
N ARG A 162 -8.43 7.31 -12.50
CA ARG A 162 -8.77 7.89 -11.19
C ARG A 162 -8.20 7.07 -10.02
N GLN A 163 -8.33 5.74 -10.08
CA GLN A 163 -7.91 4.80 -9.04
C GLN A 163 -6.38 4.79 -8.77
N SER A 164 -5.58 5.41 -9.63
CA SER A 164 -4.12 5.51 -9.45
C SER A 164 -3.76 6.30 -8.18
N PHE A 165 -4.54 7.34 -7.86
CA PHE A 165 -4.36 8.18 -6.66
C PHE A 165 -5.65 8.40 -5.85
N TYR A 166 -6.82 8.18 -6.45
CA TYR A 166 -8.13 8.44 -5.84
C TYR A 166 -9.03 7.20 -5.89
N PRO A 167 -8.67 6.07 -5.25
CA PRO A 167 -9.49 4.86 -5.26
C PRO A 167 -10.83 5.01 -4.53
N TYR A 168 -10.98 6.05 -3.70
CA TYR A 168 -12.21 6.40 -3.00
C TYR A 168 -12.46 7.92 -3.05
N SER A 169 -13.66 8.35 -2.71
CA SER A 169 -14.03 9.77 -2.69
C SER A 169 -13.82 10.41 -1.32
N ALA A 170 -13.66 11.73 -1.28
CA ALA A 170 -13.54 12.51 -0.05
C ALA A 170 -14.73 12.34 0.92
N VAL A 171 -15.87 11.82 0.42
CA VAL A 171 -17.07 11.61 1.23
C VAL A 171 -17.15 10.25 1.89
N GLU A 172 -16.34 9.30 1.45
CA GLU A 172 -16.27 7.93 1.97
C GLU A 172 -15.23 7.81 3.10
N PRO A 173 -15.42 6.85 4.03
CA PRO A 173 -14.37 6.51 4.99
C PRO A 173 -13.14 5.94 4.26
N LEU A 174 -11.93 6.25 4.76
CA LEU A 174 -10.68 5.67 4.24
C LEU A 174 -10.75 4.13 4.19
N SER A 175 -11.40 3.50 5.17
CA SER A 175 -11.48 2.04 5.25
C SER A 175 -12.08 1.40 4.00
N VAL A 176 -12.98 2.09 3.28
CA VAL A 176 -13.60 1.61 2.03
C VAL A 176 -12.57 1.32 0.95
N VAL A 177 -11.36 1.88 1.03
CA VAL A 177 -10.28 1.60 0.08
C VAL A 177 -9.95 0.11 0.00
N PHE A 178 -10.08 -0.65 1.09
CA PHE A 178 -9.82 -2.08 1.14
C PHE A 178 -10.95 -2.93 0.51
N ASP A 179 -12.07 -2.32 0.15
CA ASP A 179 -13.14 -2.95 -0.64
C ASP A 179 -13.03 -2.61 -2.14
N ARG A 180 -11.99 -1.88 -2.54
CA ARG A 180 -11.74 -1.50 -3.94
C ARG A 180 -10.67 -2.39 -4.55
N ASP A 181 -10.69 -2.49 -5.86
CA ASP A 181 -9.54 -3.01 -6.59
C ASP A 181 -8.38 -2.01 -6.50
N LEU A 182 -7.28 -2.46 -5.91
CA LEU A 182 -6.06 -1.69 -5.75
C LEU A 182 -4.95 -2.16 -6.69
N SER A 183 -5.25 -2.96 -7.71
CA SER A 183 -4.31 -3.51 -8.71
C SER A 183 -3.52 -2.44 -9.48
N GLU A 184 -4.10 -1.26 -9.66
CA GLU A 184 -3.49 -0.13 -10.39
C GLU A 184 -3.22 1.09 -9.51
N THR A 185 -3.51 1.01 -8.21
CA THR A 185 -3.30 2.12 -7.28
C THR A 185 -1.81 2.33 -6.98
N ILE A 186 -1.32 3.54 -7.28
CA ILE A 186 0.07 3.96 -7.03
C ILE A 186 0.17 4.59 -5.64
N GLY A 187 -0.77 5.48 -5.31
CA GLY A 187 -0.91 6.06 -3.98
C GLY A 187 -2.38 6.25 -3.61
N ILE A 188 -2.64 6.57 -2.35
CA ILE A 188 -3.97 6.87 -1.83
C ILE A 188 -3.93 8.30 -1.29
N HIS A 189 -4.64 9.22 -1.94
CA HIS A 189 -4.95 10.53 -1.36
C HIS A 189 -5.90 10.33 -0.18
N VAL A 190 -5.44 10.56 1.05
CA VAL A 190 -6.22 10.24 2.26
C VAL A 190 -7.19 11.35 2.68
N TRP A 191 -7.32 12.42 1.89
CA TRP A 191 -8.16 13.59 2.16
C TRP A 191 -7.90 14.19 3.54
N GLY A 192 -6.64 14.51 3.82
CA GLY A 192 -6.19 15.00 5.11
C GLY A 192 -6.75 16.37 5.50
N MET A 193 -7.17 17.18 4.51
CA MET A 193 -7.96 18.40 4.70
C MET A 193 -7.34 19.42 5.68
N SER A 194 -6.02 19.36 5.87
CA SER A 194 -5.25 20.18 6.83
C SER A 194 -5.31 21.68 6.52
N TRP A 195 -5.73 22.04 5.31
CA TRP A 195 -5.90 23.42 4.84
C TRP A 195 -7.26 24.05 5.17
N LEU A 196 -8.24 23.27 5.66
CA LEU A 196 -9.57 23.80 5.96
C LEU A 196 -9.53 24.73 7.18
N ASP A 197 -10.36 25.77 7.12
CA ASP A 197 -10.65 26.58 8.31
C ASP A 197 -11.41 25.75 9.36
N PRO A 198 -11.50 26.23 10.63
CA PRO A 198 -12.20 25.49 11.67
C PRO A 198 -13.67 25.14 11.35
N GLY A 199 -14.37 25.95 10.56
CA GLY A 199 -15.76 25.70 10.17
C GLY A 199 -15.89 24.59 9.13
N GLY A 200 -15.04 24.60 8.11
CA GLY A 200 -14.96 23.54 7.11
C GLY A 200 -14.56 22.20 7.73
N LEU A 201 -13.59 22.23 8.65
CA LEU A 201 -13.17 21.04 9.40
C LEU A 201 -14.31 20.50 10.28
N ALA A 202 -15.08 21.37 10.93
CA ALA A 202 -16.24 20.98 11.74
C ALA A 202 -17.35 20.35 10.90
N TYR A 203 -17.67 20.94 9.74
CA TYR A 203 -18.63 20.38 8.79
C TYR A 203 -18.20 18.98 8.32
N ASN A 204 -16.92 18.80 7.97
CA ASN A 204 -16.42 17.50 7.55
C ASN A 204 -16.41 16.46 8.68
N ALA A 205 -16.06 16.85 9.90
CA ALA A 205 -16.13 15.96 11.06
C ALA A 205 -17.57 15.45 11.27
N LEU A 206 -18.56 16.35 11.19
CA LEU A 206 -19.99 16.00 11.27
C LEU A 206 -20.42 15.07 10.14
N ARG A 207 -20.04 15.40 8.91
CA ARG A 207 -20.39 14.62 7.72
C ARG A 207 -19.82 13.20 7.80
N GLN A 208 -18.55 13.05 8.20
CA GLN A 208 -17.91 11.75 8.40
C GLN A 208 -18.60 10.93 9.50
N PHE A 209 -18.93 11.57 10.63
CA PHE A 209 -19.67 10.91 11.70
C PHE A 209 -21.05 10.44 11.24
N GLY A 210 -21.77 11.28 10.49
CA GLY A 210 -23.07 10.93 9.89
C GLY A 210 -23.00 9.76 8.92
N ASN A 211 -21.88 9.60 8.21
CA ASN A 211 -21.60 8.46 7.33
C ASN A 211 -21.09 7.23 8.09
N GLY A 212 -20.94 7.30 9.42
CA GLY A 212 -20.52 6.20 10.27
C GLY A 212 -19.02 6.07 10.49
N ASP A 213 -18.20 6.93 9.89
CA ASP A 213 -16.75 7.01 10.08
C ASP A 213 -16.42 7.76 11.37
N THR A 214 -16.15 6.98 12.42
CA THR A 214 -15.79 7.52 13.73
C THR A 214 -14.31 7.89 13.83
N VAL A 215 -13.44 7.34 12.99
CA VAL A 215 -11.99 7.52 13.11
C VAL A 215 -11.56 8.83 12.47
N SER A 216 -11.95 9.07 11.22
CA SER A 216 -11.64 10.33 10.54
C SER A 216 -12.36 11.50 11.22
N SER A 217 -13.62 11.29 11.62
CA SER A 217 -14.39 12.30 12.35
C SER A 217 -13.72 12.66 13.68
N ARG A 218 -13.24 11.67 14.45
CA ARG A 218 -12.53 11.92 15.71
C ARG A 218 -11.25 12.71 15.48
N THR A 219 -10.50 12.39 14.43
CA THR A 219 -9.26 13.10 14.08
C THR A 219 -9.52 14.59 13.85
N HIS A 220 -10.54 14.91 13.04
CA HIS A 220 -10.94 16.29 12.79
C HIS A 220 -11.52 16.98 14.04
N ALA A 221 -12.33 16.28 14.83
CA ALA A 221 -12.88 16.82 16.07
C ALA A 221 -11.81 17.11 17.12
N LEU A 222 -10.76 16.28 17.22
CA LEU A 222 -9.60 16.54 18.09
C LEU A 222 -8.85 17.81 17.69
N ALA A 223 -8.64 18.02 16.39
CA ALA A 223 -8.00 19.25 15.88
C ALA A 223 -8.81 20.53 16.17
N LEU A 224 -10.09 20.38 16.54
CA LEU A 224 -11.01 21.47 16.89
C LEU A 224 -11.29 21.58 18.39
N ALA A 225 -10.82 20.62 19.22
CA ALA A 225 -11.22 20.50 20.62
C ALA A 225 -10.98 21.79 21.42
N ASP A 226 -9.85 22.46 21.18
CA ASP A 226 -9.49 23.72 21.84
C ASP A 226 -10.01 24.98 21.11
N ARG A 227 -10.65 24.80 19.95
CA ARG A 227 -11.05 25.90 19.06
C ARG A 227 -12.55 26.13 19.06
N LEU A 228 -13.36 25.08 19.24
CA LEU A 228 -14.82 25.14 19.13
C LEU A 228 -15.49 24.30 20.24
N PRO A 229 -16.41 24.86 21.06
CA PRO A 229 -17.10 24.12 22.12
C PRO A 229 -17.84 22.86 21.62
N PHE A 230 -18.42 22.93 20.42
CA PHE A 230 -19.10 21.82 19.77
C PHE A 230 -18.20 20.58 19.58
N ALA A 231 -16.88 20.76 19.40
CA ALA A 231 -15.97 19.66 19.17
C ALA A 231 -15.92 18.68 20.35
N SER A 232 -16.05 19.17 21.59
CA SER A 232 -16.10 18.32 22.79
C SER A 232 -17.36 17.44 22.82
N ASP A 233 -18.51 18.00 22.43
CA ASP A 233 -19.76 17.24 22.34
C ASP A 233 -19.72 16.21 21.20
N LEU A 234 -19.14 16.58 20.05
CA LEU A 234 -18.94 15.65 18.95
C LEU A 234 -18.00 14.50 19.35
N LEU A 235 -16.87 14.78 20.01
CA LEU A 235 -15.95 13.75 20.50
C LEU A 235 -16.64 12.76 21.45
N ARG A 236 -17.50 13.27 22.35
CA ARG A 236 -18.29 12.44 23.25
C ARG A 236 -19.29 11.56 22.49
N ALA A 237 -20.03 12.13 21.53
CA ALA A 237 -20.97 11.37 20.71
C ALA A 237 -20.28 10.28 19.87
N ILE A 238 -19.09 10.58 19.34
CA ILE A 238 -18.24 9.62 18.64
C ILE A 238 -17.86 8.48 19.59
N GLU A 239 -17.35 8.79 20.77
CA GLU A 239 -16.89 7.76 21.72
C GLU A 239 -18.05 6.90 22.24
N GLU A 240 -19.22 7.49 22.54
CA GLU A 240 -20.43 6.76 22.91
C GLU A 240 -20.88 5.81 21.79
N THR A 241 -20.80 6.25 20.54
CA THR A 241 -21.11 5.41 19.36
C THR A 241 -20.13 4.25 19.22
N ARG A 242 -18.83 4.52 19.35
CA ARG A 242 -17.78 3.49 19.32
C ARG A 242 -17.98 2.46 20.43
N LEU A 243 -18.27 2.92 21.64
CA LEU A 243 -18.53 2.06 22.80
C LEU A 243 -19.76 1.17 22.56
N ALA A 244 -20.86 1.73 22.06
CA ALA A 244 -22.08 0.99 21.74
C ALA A 244 -21.81 -0.09 20.67
N ARG A 245 -21.09 0.27 19.60
CA ARG A 245 -20.68 -0.68 18.56
C ARG A 245 -19.78 -1.78 19.13
N ALA A 246 -18.82 -1.44 19.99
CA ALA A 246 -17.92 -2.40 20.61
C ALA A 246 -18.64 -3.34 21.60
N GLN A 247 -19.66 -2.86 22.30
CA GLN A 247 -20.54 -3.70 23.13
C GLN A 247 -21.34 -4.68 22.28
N LEU A 248 -21.95 -4.21 21.19
CA LEU A 248 -22.68 -5.06 20.25
C LEU A 248 -21.77 -6.12 19.63
N ALA A 249 -20.59 -5.72 19.15
CA ALA A 249 -19.61 -6.63 18.60
C ALA A 249 -19.24 -7.73 19.62
N ARG A 250 -18.94 -7.36 20.87
CA ARG A 250 -18.63 -8.32 21.94
C ARG A 250 -19.78 -9.28 22.23
N ALA A 251 -21.03 -8.80 22.22
CA ALA A 251 -22.21 -9.64 22.41
C ALA A 251 -22.37 -10.68 21.28
N LEU A 252 -22.03 -10.30 20.05
CA LEU A 252 -22.08 -11.20 18.89
C LEU A 252 -20.90 -12.17 18.84
N ARG A 253 -19.77 -11.85 19.50
CA ARG A 253 -18.52 -12.65 19.45
C ARG A 253 -18.74 -14.13 19.75
N ALA A 254 -19.34 -14.49 20.88
CA ALA A 254 -19.49 -15.90 21.27
C ALA A 254 -20.39 -16.73 20.31
N PRO A 255 -21.57 -16.24 19.89
CA PRO A 255 -22.37 -16.87 18.83
C PRO A 255 -21.62 -17.04 17.51
N VAL A 256 -20.87 -16.02 17.08
CA VAL A 256 -20.07 -16.05 15.85
C VAL A 256 -19.01 -17.16 15.94
N PHE A 257 -18.22 -17.19 17.02
CA PHE A 257 -17.20 -18.22 17.21
C PHE A 257 -17.80 -19.64 17.29
N HIS A 258 -19.00 -19.79 17.86
CA HIS A 258 -19.70 -21.08 17.91
C HIS A 258 -20.21 -21.52 16.53
N LEU A 259 -20.78 -20.61 15.73
CA LEU A 259 -21.24 -20.89 14.36
C LEU A 259 -20.07 -21.16 13.40
N VAL A 260 -19.01 -20.36 13.52
CA VAL A 260 -17.72 -20.63 12.86
C VAL A 260 -17.22 -22.01 13.26
N GLY A 261 -17.22 -22.34 14.55
CA GLY A 261 -16.84 -23.66 15.07
C GLY A 261 -17.70 -24.80 14.51
N TYR A 262 -19.00 -24.55 14.35
CA TYR A 262 -19.94 -25.51 13.77
C TYR A 262 -19.70 -25.73 12.27
N ASN A 263 -19.51 -24.66 11.48
CA ASN A 263 -19.18 -24.74 10.06
C ASN A 263 -17.77 -25.31 9.81
N ARG A 264 -16.83 -25.18 10.76
CA ARG A 264 -15.53 -25.88 10.73
C ARG A 264 -15.66 -27.41 10.71
N THR A 265 -16.70 -27.95 11.37
CA THR A 265 -16.99 -29.40 11.35
C THR A 265 -17.58 -29.88 10.02
N ILE A 266 -18.11 -28.98 9.19
CA ILE A 266 -18.81 -29.28 7.94
C ILE A 266 -17.92 -28.97 6.71
N GLY A 267 -16.69 -28.48 6.93
CA GLY A 267 -15.64 -28.48 5.91
C GLY A 267 -15.89 -27.57 4.70
N GLY A 268 -16.37 -26.34 4.90
CA GLY A 268 -16.49 -25.41 3.78
C GLY A 268 -16.66 -23.96 4.18
N TRP A 269 -15.61 -23.17 4.01
CA TRP A 269 -15.74 -21.78 3.60
C TRP A 269 -14.98 -21.63 2.28
N GLU A 270 -15.61 -22.04 1.19
CA GLU A 270 -15.40 -21.32 -0.07
C GLU A 270 -16.37 -20.14 -0.02
N LEU A 271 -15.85 -18.91 0.08
CA LEU A 271 -16.66 -17.71 -0.11
C LEU A 271 -17.05 -17.64 -1.59
N THR A 272 -18.07 -18.39 -1.99
CA THR A 272 -18.64 -18.32 -3.34
C THR A 272 -19.40 -17.00 -3.47
N GLY A 273 -18.87 -16.03 -4.21
CA GLY A 273 -19.61 -14.80 -4.51
C GLY A 273 -18.86 -13.66 -5.18
N THR A 274 -17.53 -13.66 -5.13
CA THR A 274 -16.67 -12.66 -5.79
C THR A 274 -15.40 -13.35 -6.27
N ASP A 275 -14.82 -12.88 -7.38
CA ASP A 275 -13.57 -13.41 -7.92
C ASP A 275 -12.49 -13.43 -6.81
N PRO A 276 -12.03 -14.63 -6.39
CA PRO A 276 -11.12 -14.80 -5.27
C PRO A 276 -9.83 -14.00 -5.37
N GLU A 277 -9.35 -13.73 -6.58
CA GLU A 277 -8.10 -12.99 -6.83
C GLU A 277 -8.22 -11.51 -6.43
N THR A 278 -9.34 -10.87 -6.78
CA THR A 278 -9.57 -9.43 -6.48
C THR A 278 -9.65 -9.10 -4.99
N LEU A 279 -9.92 -10.07 -4.11
CA LEU A 279 -10.17 -9.81 -2.69
C LEU A 279 -8.97 -10.12 -1.78
N ALA A 280 -8.07 -11.02 -2.21
CA ALA A 280 -6.99 -11.54 -1.37
C ALA A 280 -5.98 -10.44 -1.00
N PHE A 281 -5.53 -9.67 -1.98
CA PHE A 281 -4.53 -8.61 -1.76
C PHE A 281 -5.07 -7.44 -0.91
N PRO A 282 -6.26 -6.84 -1.19
CA PRO A 282 -6.81 -5.80 -0.32
C PRO A 282 -7.05 -6.28 1.12
N THR A 283 -7.53 -7.51 1.30
CA THR A 283 -7.74 -8.11 2.64
C THR A 283 -6.41 -8.34 3.37
N PHE A 284 -5.40 -8.85 2.67
CA PHE A 284 -4.05 -9.01 3.20
C PHE A 284 -3.45 -7.66 3.63
N LEU A 285 -3.58 -6.64 2.78
CA LEU A 285 -3.09 -5.29 3.04
C LEU A 285 -3.81 -4.69 4.26
N GLU A 286 -5.13 -4.80 4.34
CA GLU A 286 -5.93 -4.34 5.48
C GLU A 286 -5.50 -5.01 6.79
N ALA A 287 -5.35 -6.34 6.76
CA ALA A 287 -4.92 -7.13 7.90
C ALA A 287 -3.53 -6.72 8.41
N CYS A 288 -2.55 -6.58 7.50
CA CYS A 288 -1.20 -6.13 7.85
C CYS A 288 -1.22 -4.69 8.38
N TRP A 289 -1.95 -3.79 7.72
CA TRP A 289 -2.06 -2.39 8.10
C TRP A 289 -2.65 -2.24 9.51
N GLN A 290 -3.73 -2.94 9.80
CA GLN A 290 -4.35 -2.93 11.12
C GLN A 290 -3.42 -3.54 12.18
N LEU A 291 -2.78 -4.67 11.89
CA LEU A 291 -1.87 -5.32 12.83
C LEU A 291 -0.70 -4.40 13.19
N LEU A 292 -0.07 -3.75 12.21
CA LEU A 292 1.08 -2.88 12.45
C LEU A 292 0.70 -1.52 13.03
N THR A 293 -0.52 -1.03 12.76
CA THR A 293 -1.04 0.18 13.42
C THR A 293 -1.31 -0.08 14.91
N THR A 294 -1.90 -1.24 15.24
CA THR A 294 -2.28 -1.59 16.63
C THR A 294 -1.13 -2.17 17.43
N THR A 295 -0.24 -2.93 16.78
CA THR A 295 0.91 -3.60 17.37
C THR A 295 2.16 -3.34 16.51
N PRO A 296 2.75 -2.12 16.56
CA PRO A 296 3.91 -1.76 15.74
C PRO A 296 5.15 -2.62 15.94
N ALA A 297 5.21 -3.38 17.04
CA ALA A 297 6.31 -4.29 17.34
C ALA A 297 6.23 -5.65 16.61
N SER A 298 5.11 -5.93 15.91
CA SER A 298 4.88 -7.20 15.22
C SER A 298 6.00 -7.52 14.23
N LYS A 299 6.30 -8.81 14.09
CA LYS A 299 7.45 -9.30 13.33
C LYS A 299 7.01 -9.96 12.02
N ILE A 300 7.81 -9.78 10.98
CA ILE A 300 7.51 -10.32 9.64
C ILE A 300 8.62 -11.25 9.18
N TRP A 301 8.28 -12.44 8.69
CA TRP A 301 9.16 -13.26 7.86
C TRP A 301 8.59 -13.36 6.46
N GLN A 302 9.44 -13.17 5.45
CA GLN A 302 9.12 -13.42 4.05
C GLN A 302 10.18 -14.37 3.49
N VAL A 303 9.74 -15.54 3.08
CA VAL A 303 10.55 -16.54 2.38
C VAL A 303 10.24 -16.44 0.90
N GLY A 304 11.26 -16.25 0.06
CA GLY A 304 11.05 -15.96 -1.37
C GLY A 304 10.75 -14.48 -1.58
N ALA A 305 11.64 -13.60 -1.14
CA ALA A 305 11.44 -12.15 -1.27
C ALA A 305 11.74 -11.62 -2.69
N ALA A 306 12.32 -12.44 -3.57
CA ALA A 306 12.77 -12.04 -4.90
C ALA A 306 13.62 -10.76 -4.82
N ASP A 307 13.31 -9.75 -5.63
CA ASP A 307 13.95 -8.44 -5.56
C ASP A 307 13.18 -7.43 -4.67
N GLY A 308 12.09 -7.84 -4.01
CA GLY A 308 11.28 -6.96 -3.18
C GLY A 308 10.32 -6.04 -3.95
N ILE A 309 10.24 -6.18 -5.28
CA ILE A 309 9.36 -5.39 -6.15
C ILE A 309 8.52 -6.30 -7.03
N LEU A 310 9.14 -7.31 -7.64
CA LEU A 310 8.50 -8.28 -8.50
C LEU A 310 7.44 -9.05 -7.72
N VAL A 311 6.18 -8.66 -7.89
CA VAL A 311 5.01 -9.28 -7.28
C VAL A 311 5.17 -9.43 -5.75
N ASP A 312 5.73 -8.42 -5.08
CA ASP A 312 5.91 -8.45 -3.62
C ASP A 312 4.68 -7.84 -2.90
N PRO A 313 3.87 -8.66 -2.19
CA PRO A 313 2.68 -8.17 -1.50
C PRO A 313 3.01 -7.30 -0.26
N LEU A 314 4.21 -7.42 0.30
CA LEU A 314 4.68 -6.66 1.47
C LEU A 314 5.29 -5.32 1.13
N ARG A 315 5.63 -5.04 -0.13
CA ARG A 315 6.24 -3.76 -0.52
C ARG A 315 5.54 -2.52 0.05
N PRO A 316 4.20 -2.35 -0.05
CA PRO A 316 3.49 -1.24 0.58
C PRO A 316 3.64 -1.23 2.11
N ILE A 317 3.62 -2.39 2.75
CA ILE A 317 3.73 -2.52 4.21
C ILE A 317 5.13 -2.14 4.70
N LEU A 318 6.18 -2.68 4.08
CA LEU A 318 7.57 -2.41 4.47
C LEU A 318 7.95 -0.94 4.22
N ALA A 319 7.45 -0.33 3.13
CA ALA A 319 7.68 1.08 2.88
C ALA A 319 7.02 1.99 3.94
N ASN A 320 5.76 1.72 4.28
CA ASN A 320 4.96 2.59 5.16
C ASN A 320 5.27 2.42 6.65
N PHE A 321 5.62 1.22 7.11
CA PHE A 321 5.80 0.94 8.54
C PHE A 321 7.26 0.70 8.97
N ASP A 322 8.13 0.30 8.04
CA ASP A 322 9.50 -0.16 8.34
C ASP A 322 9.56 -1.10 9.57
N PRO A 323 8.80 -2.21 9.56
CA PRO A 323 8.72 -3.13 10.69
C PRO A 323 10.01 -3.96 10.79
N SER A 324 10.24 -4.58 11.95
CA SER A 324 11.28 -5.61 12.05
C SER A 324 10.89 -6.81 11.18
N CYS A 325 11.65 -7.06 10.13
CA CYS A 325 11.41 -8.19 9.23
C CYS A 325 12.68 -9.00 8.93
N ALA A 326 12.48 -10.27 8.58
CA ALA A 326 13.49 -11.13 7.99
C ALA A 326 13.05 -11.48 6.56
N LEU A 327 13.81 -11.01 5.56
CA LEU A 327 13.55 -11.24 4.14
C LEU A 327 14.59 -12.24 3.61
N LEU A 328 14.13 -13.34 3.04
CA LEU A 328 14.96 -14.43 2.55
C LEU A 328 14.85 -14.53 1.04
N GLU A 329 15.99 -14.47 0.35
CA GLU A 329 16.07 -14.71 -1.08
C GLU A 329 17.35 -15.49 -1.40
N PRO A 330 17.26 -16.76 -1.85
CA PRO A 330 18.44 -17.56 -2.18
C PRO A 330 19.11 -17.20 -3.52
N ASN A 331 18.39 -16.62 -4.48
CA ASN A 331 18.95 -16.22 -5.76
C ASN A 331 19.87 -15.00 -5.59
N PRO A 332 21.20 -15.12 -5.78
CA PRO A 332 22.14 -14.03 -5.51
C PRO A 332 21.89 -12.79 -6.38
N TYR A 333 21.32 -12.98 -7.58
CA TYR A 333 20.98 -11.87 -8.48
C TYR A 333 19.81 -11.04 -7.93
N LEU A 334 18.75 -11.70 -7.48
CA LEU A 334 17.59 -11.06 -6.89
C LEU A 334 17.91 -10.52 -5.50
N PHE A 335 18.66 -11.27 -4.68
CA PHE A 335 19.11 -10.82 -3.36
C PHE A 335 19.94 -9.52 -3.40
N LYS A 336 20.75 -9.35 -4.44
CA LYS A 336 21.47 -8.08 -4.64
C LYS A 336 20.48 -6.92 -4.84
N ARG A 337 19.48 -7.09 -5.70
CA ARG A 337 18.44 -6.08 -5.96
C ARG A 337 17.55 -5.85 -4.74
N LEU A 338 17.21 -6.90 -3.99
CA LEU A 338 16.47 -6.81 -2.73
C LEU A 338 17.15 -5.84 -1.75
N LYS A 339 18.48 -5.96 -1.59
CA LYS A 339 19.28 -5.05 -0.76
C LYS A 339 19.26 -3.61 -1.25
N GLU A 340 19.29 -3.41 -2.56
CA GLU A 340 19.23 -2.08 -3.18
C GLU A 340 17.83 -1.46 -2.97
N ASN A 341 16.77 -2.23 -3.24
CA ASN A 341 15.38 -1.79 -3.15
C ASN A 341 14.91 -1.49 -1.72
N TYR A 342 15.48 -2.17 -0.72
CA TYR A 342 15.21 -1.95 0.70
C TYR A 342 16.36 -1.28 1.45
N ALA A 343 17.28 -0.59 0.75
CA ALA A 343 18.43 0.07 1.39
C ALA A 343 18.06 1.13 2.44
N LEU A 344 16.86 1.71 2.34
CA LEU A 344 16.32 2.73 3.26
C LEU A 344 15.38 2.14 4.34
N ASN A 345 15.25 0.82 4.41
CA ASN A 345 14.52 0.12 5.46
C ASN A 345 15.48 -0.27 6.58
N GLU A 346 15.45 0.48 7.68
CA GLU A 346 16.46 0.35 8.75
C GLU A 346 16.25 -0.89 9.62
N ARG A 347 15.04 -1.47 9.59
CA ARG A 347 14.67 -2.61 10.45
C ARG A 347 14.59 -3.94 9.71
N ALA A 348 14.84 -3.94 8.40
CA ALA A 348 14.86 -5.15 7.59
C ALA A 348 16.19 -5.89 7.74
N GLN A 349 16.12 -7.16 8.11
CA GLN A 349 17.25 -8.09 8.04
C GLN A 349 17.09 -8.95 6.78
N MET A 350 18.09 -8.96 5.91
CA MET A 350 18.03 -9.67 4.63
C MET A 350 19.05 -10.80 4.63
N PHE A 351 18.62 -11.98 4.21
CA PHE A 351 19.42 -13.20 4.21
C PHE A 351 19.45 -13.86 2.83
N GLU A 352 20.65 -14.13 2.33
CA GLU A 352 20.87 -14.88 1.08
C GLU A 352 20.70 -16.39 1.34
N LEU A 353 19.49 -16.79 1.76
CA LEU A 353 19.19 -18.12 2.26
C LEU A 353 17.85 -18.59 1.69
N ALA A 354 17.76 -19.88 1.36
CA ALA A 354 16.50 -20.59 1.21
C ALA A 354 16.02 -21.09 2.57
N MET A 355 14.72 -21.40 2.71
CA MET A 355 14.18 -22.05 3.90
C MET A 355 13.60 -23.44 3.57
N GLY A 356 13.74 -24.39 4.49
CA GLY A 356 12.97 -25.64 4.52
C GLY A 356 13.57 -26.65 5.52
N GLU A 357 13.08 -27.89 5.52
CA GLU A 357 13.44 -28.86 6.58
C GLU A 357 14.90 -29.34 6.52
N ASN A 358 15.45 -29.53 5.31
CA ASN A 358 16.81 -30.04 5.12
C ASN A 358 17.80 -28.89 4.98
N ALA A 359 18.52 -28.56 6.07
CA ALA A 359 19.59 -27.57 6.02
C ALA A 359 20.81 -28.08 5.25
N GLY A 360 21.47 -27.20 4.51
CA GLY A 360 22.68 -27.55 3.76
C GLY A 360 22.87 -26.71 2.49
N GLU A 361 23.82 -27.14 1.66
CA GLU A 361 24.09 -26.52 0.37
C GLU A 361 23.29 -27.20 -0.75
N PHE A 362 22.61 -26.38 -1.55
CA PHE A 362 21.80 -26.83 -2.68
C PHE A 362 22.22 -26.11 -3.97
N THR A 363 21.79 -26.67 -5.10
CA THR A 363 21.92 -26.02 -6.40
C THR A 363 20.57 -25.43 -6.78
N LEU A 364 20.54 -24.13 -7.03
CA LEU A 364 19.39 -23.41 -7.55
C LEU A 364 19.67 -23.08 -9.02
N ASN A 365 18.68 -23.26 -9.89
CA ASN A 365 18.75 -22.81 -11.28
C ASN A 365 18.09 -21.44 -11.36
N ALA A 366 18.83 -20.41 -11.72
CA ALA A 366 18.35 -19.02 -11.73
C ALA A 366 18.65 -18.35 -13.07
N VAL A 367 17.74 -17.51 -13.55
CA VAL A 367 18.00 -16.69 -14.74
C VAL A 367 19.03 -15.61 -14.43
N ASN A 368 20.11 -15.56 -15.22
CA ASN A 368 21.09 -14.48 -15.14
C ASN A 368 20.50 -13.20 -15.76
N PRO A 369 20.35 -12.10 -14.99
CA PRO A 369 19.78 -10.85 -15.48
C PRO A 369 20.54 -10.24 -16.67
N GLU A 370 21.86 -10.42 -16.76
CA GLU A 370 22.67 -9.88 -17.86
C GLU A 370 22.32 -10.54 -19.20
N LYS A 371 21.80 -11.77 -19.15
CA LYS A 371 21.38 -12.49 -20.36
C LYS A 371 19.98 -12.12 -20.81
N VAL A 372 19.14 -11.53 -19.95
CA VAL A 372 17.74 -11.18 -20.25
C VAL A 372 17.67 -10.24 -21.45
N GLU A 373 18.40 -9.12 -21.42
CA GLU A 373 18.40 -8.15 -22.52
C GLU A 373 19.04 -8.73 -23.79
N THR A 374 20.19 -9.41 -23.66
CA THR A 374 20.90 -9.99 -24.82
C THR A 374 20.12 -11.08 -25.55
N LEU A 375 19.24 -11.79 -24.83
CA LEU A 375 18.38 -12.84 -25.36
C LEU A 375 16.96 -12.33 -25.62
N ASP A 376 16.72 -11.02 -25.52
CA ASP A 376 15.42 -10.34 -25.74
C ASP A 376 14.28 -10.98 -24.91
N LEU A 377 14.61 -11.42 -23.69
CA LEU A 377 13.66 -12.02 -22.77
C LEU A 377 12.79 -10.95 -22.09
N PRO A 378 11.53 -11.27 -21.76
CA PRO A 378 10.68 -10.36 -21.02
C PRO A 378 11.26 -10.09 -19.62
N ALA A 379 11.03 -8.88 -19.08
CA ALA A 379 11.63 -8.44 -17.82
C ALA A 379 11.31 -9.36 -16.63
N TRP A 380 10.10 -9.94 -16.60
CA TRP A 380 9.68 -10.87 -15.56
C TRP A 380 10.52 -12.16 -15.53
N ALA A 381 11.22 -12.52 -16.62
CA ALA A 381 12.03 -13.73 -16.67
C ALA A 381 13.18 -13.74 -15.65
N VAL A 382 13.56 -12.57 -15.12
CA VAL A 382 14.57 -12.46 -14.05
C VAL A 382 14.11 -13.09 -12.73
N GLY A 383 12.80 -13.16 -12.49
CA GLY A 383 12.22 -13.77 -11.29
C GLY A 383 12.32 -15.28 -11.26
N ILE A 384 12.64 -15.92 -12.40
CA ILE A 384 12.65 -17.38 -12.51
C ILE A 384 13.82 -17.94 -11.72
N SER A 385 13.50 -18.69 -10.66
CA SER A 385 14.46 -19.56 -9.99
C SER A 385 13.80 -20.84 -9.49
N SER A 386 14.46 -21.99 -9.67
CA SER A 386 13.93 -23.27 -9.21
C SER A 386 15.01 -24.24 -8.75
N PHE A 387 14.71 -25.00 -7.70
CA PHE A 387 15.50 -26.17 -7.29
C PHE A 387 15.35 -27.36 -8.24
N HIS A 388 14.34 -27.32 -9.11
CA HIS A 388 14.04 -28.37 -10.08
C HIS A 388 14.37 -27.89 -11.51
N LEU A 389 14.73 -28.82 -12.39
CA LEU A 389 15.03 -28.51 -13.80
C LEU A 389 13.76 -28.51 -14.67
N ASP A 390 12.67 -29.10 -14.17
CA ASP A 390 11.44 -29.40 -14.89
C ASP A 390 10.20 -28.69 -14.35
N LYS A 391 10.31 -27.93 -13.25
CA LYS A 391 9.23 -27.09 -12.73
C LYS A 391 9.36 -25.66 -13.26
N ASN A 392 8.26 -25.13 -13.80
CA ASN A 392 8.15 -23.72 -14.14
C ASN A 392 7.95 -22.91 -12.86
N ALA A 393 8.92 -22.08 -12.50
CA ALA A 393 8.85 -21.08 -11.41
C ALA A 393 8.04 -19.84 -11.80
N LEU A 394 6.91 -20.04 -12.51
CA LEU A 394 6.21 -18.98 -13.24
C LEU A 394 4.68 -19.14 -13.22
N GLY A 395 4.12 -19.82 -12.21
CA GLY A 395 2.66 -19.84 -11.92
C GLY A 395 1.75 -19.67 -13.14
N GLY A 396 1.43 -20.77 -13.85
CA GLY A 396 0.37 -20.74 -14.87
C GLY A 396 0.67 -19.99 -16.19
N LEU A 397 1.81 -19.31 -16.37
CA LEU A 397 2.12 -18.63 -17.64
C LEU A 397 2.28 -19.62 -18.81
N THR A 398 1.42 -19.49 -19.83
CA THR A 398 1.55 -20.24 -21.09
C THR A 398 2.69 -19.64 -21.92
N ILE A 399 3.90 -20.15 -21.72
CA ILE A 399 5.08 -19.76 -22.51
C ILE A 399 5.19 -20.60 -23.80
N THR A 400 5.59 -19.96 -24.91
CA THR A 400 5.85 -20.69 -26.15
C THR A 400 7.12 -21.55 -26.02
N ALA A 401 7.20 -22.66 -26.75
CA ALA A 401 8.40 -23.50 -26.79
C ALA A 401 9.65 -22.75 -27.31
N GLU A 402 9.47 -21.65 -28.03
CA GLU A 402 10.57 -20.76 -28.42
C GLU A 402 11.05 -19.90 -27.25
N LEU A 403 10.13 -19.28 -26.51
CA LEU A 403 10.45 -18.49 -25.33
C LEU A 403 11.12 -19.36 -24.26
N GLN A 404 10.61 -20.56 -24.01
CA GLN A 404 11.20 -21.52 -23.08
C GLN A 404 12.67 -21.83 -23.42
N ARG A 405 12.97 -22.12 -24.69
CA ARG A 405 14.36 -22.37 -25.14
C ARG A 405 15.27 -21.16 -25.02
N ARG A 406 14.73 -19.94 -25.04
CA ARG A 406 15.51 -18.72 -24.80
C ARG A 406 15.78 -18.54 -23.31
N ILE A 407 14.78 -18.79 -22.46
CA ILE A 407 14.91 -18.78 -20.99
C ILE A 407 15.96 -19.79 -20.55
N GLU A 408 15.92 -21.02 -21.06
CA GLU A 408 16.89 -22.09 -20.74
C GLU A 408 18.36 -21.67 -21.01
N LYS A 409 18.60 -20.80 -22.00
CA LYS A 409 19.95 -20.26 -22.29
C LYS A 409 20.39 -19.20 -21.28
N ALA A 410 19.45 -18.57 -20.60
CA ALA A 410 19.69 -17.57 -19.56
C ALA A 410 19.90 -18.19 -18.17
N VAL A 411 19.44 -19.43 -17.97
CA VAL A 411 19.53 -20.15 -16.70
C VAL A 411 20.98 -20.54 -16.38
N GLU A 412 21.36 -20.33 -15.13
CA GLU A 412 22.63 -20.73 -14.54
C GLU A 412 22.42 -21.46 -13.22
N SER A 413 23.28 -22.43 -12.93
CA SER A 413 23.28 -23.13 -11.65
C SER A 413 24.12 -22.36 -10.63
N VAL A 414 23.45 -21.88 -9.58
CA VAL A 414 24.08 -21.17 -8.46
C VAL A 414 24.02 -22.02 -7.19
N ARG A 415 25.03 -21.88 -6.33
CA ARG A 415 25.09 -22.58 -5.04
C ARG A 415 24.42 -21.72 -3.97
N VAL A 416 23.48 -22.29 -3.23
CA VAL A 416 22.70 -21.58 -2.21
C VAL A 416 22.67 -22.36 -0.91
N GLN A 417 22.51 -21.66 0.20
CA GLN A 417 22.38 -22.27 1.52
C GLN A 417 20.90 -22.32 1.92
N LYS A 418 20.47 -23.46 2.46
CA LYS A 418 19.12 -23.67 2.99
C LYS A 418 19.17 -23.81 4.51
N VAL A 419 18.24 -23.19 5.21
CA VAL A 419 18.14 -23.23 6.68
C VAL A 419 16.75 -23.65 7.16
N SER A 420 16.70 -24.23 8.36
CA SER A 420 15.43 -24.50 9.05
C SER A 420 14.84 -23.23 9.68
N PRO A 421 13.52 -23.21 9.97
CA PRO A 421 12.91 -22.10 10.71
C PRO A 421 13.60 -21.79 12.05
N THR A 422 14.05 -22.81 12.79
CA THR A 422 14.75 -22.62 14.06
C THR A 422 16.08 -21.89 13.87
N GLN A 423 16.85 -22.25 12.85
CA GLN A 423 18.12 -21.57 12.51
C GLN A 423 17.87 -20.13 12.07
N LEU A 424 16.81 -19.85 11.29
CA LEU A 424 16.46 -18.47 10.96
C LEU A 424 16.12 -17.68 12.23
N ARG A 425 15.30 -18.23 13.13
CA ARG A 425 14.98 -17.59 14.41
C ARG A 425 16.22 -17.27 15.24
N GLU A 426 17.22 -18.15 15.23
CA GLU A 426 18.51 -17.90 15.91
C GLU A 426 19.29 -16.76 15.25
N ALA A 427 19.25 -16.67 13.91
CA ALA A 427 19.92 -15.62 13.16
C ALA A 427 19.24 -14.24 13.29
N CYS A 428 17.92 -14.17 13.14
CA CYS A 428 17.17 -12.91 13.14
C CYS A 428 16.69 -12.47 14.54
N GLY A 429 16.61 -13.41 15.49
CA GLY A 429 16.29 -13.17 16.90
C GLY A 429 14.79 -13.18 17.26
N PHE A 430 13.89 -13.51 16.32
CA PHE A 430 12.44 -13.48 16.57
C PHE A 430 11.67 -14.50 15.72
N TRP A 431 10.45 -14.83 16.15
CA TRP A 431 9.46 -15.57 15.37
C TRP A 431 8.48 -14.60 14.68
N PRO A 432 7.82 -14.99 13.58
CA PRO A 432 6.92 -14.09 12.85
C PRO A 432 5.51 -14.01 13.45
N ASP A 433 4.94 -12.81 13.43
CA ASP A 433 3.50 -12.56 13.54
C ASP A 433 2.83 -12.53 12.16
N ILE A 434 3.59 -12.16 11.12
CA ILE A 434 3.20 -12.20 9.71
C ILE A 434 4.20 -13.11 9.00
N LEU A 435 3.71 -14.16 8.35
CA LEU A 435 4.52 -15.11 7.60
C LEU A 435 4.11 -15.08 6.14
N ILE A 436 5.07 -14.86 5.25
CA ILE A 436 4.90 -15.04 3.81
C ILE A 436 5.84 -16.12 3.35
N VAL A 437 5.30 -17.06 2.57
CA VAL A 437 6.06 -18.18 2.04
C VAL A 437 5.76 -18.31 0.56
N ASP A 438 6.78 -18.05 -0.24
CA ASP A 438 6.80 -18.34 -1.66
C ASP A 438 8.10 -19.12 -1.91
N ALA A 439 8.07 -20.41 -1.58
CA ALA A 439 9.24 -21.27 -1.60
C ALA A 439 9.19 -22.31 -2.73
N GLU A 440 8.40 -22.03 -3.78
CA GLU A 440 8.33 -22.84 -5.02
C GLU A 440 8.06 -24.33 -4.74
N GLY A 441 7.24 -24.63 -3.71
CA GLY A 441 6.76 -25.97 -3.37
C GLY A 441 7.16 -26.51 -1.98
N ASP A 442 8.03 -25.84 -1.23
CA ASP A 442 8.38 -26.21 0.16
C ASP A 442 7.47 -25.53 1.21
N ASP A 443 6.46 -24.78 0.75
CA ASP A 443 5.62 -23.87 1.53
C ASP A 443 4.93 -24.58 2.70
N ALA A 444 4.30 -25.73 2.43
CA ALA A 444 3.63 -26.52 3.45
C ALA A 444 4.60 -27.03 4.52
N GLU A 445 5.80 -27.45 4.14
CA GLU A 445 6.80 -27.96 5.07
C GLU A 445 7.30 -26.85 6.00
N ILE A 446 7.59 -25.67 5.44
CA ILE A 446 7.99 -24.48 6.20
C ILE A 446 6.91 -24.09 7.22
N ILE A 447 5.65 -23.96 6.77
CA ILE A 447 4.54 -23.60 7.65
C ILE A 447 4.35 -24.66 8.74
N ASN A 448 4.40 -25.94 8.37
CA ASN A 448 4.27 -27.05 9.32
C ASN A 448 5.36 -27.07 10.39
N ALA A 449 6.59 -26.77 10.00
CA ALA A 449 7.75 -26.69 10.90
C ALA A 449 7.63 -25.51 11.88
N ILE A 450 7.14 -24.35 11.43
CA ILE A 450 6.87 -23.19 12.30
C ILE A 450 5.74 -23.50 13.30
N LEU A 451 4.62 -24.05 12.81
CA LEU A 451 3.49 -24.44 13.66
C LEU A 451 3.88 -25.52 14.68
N ALA A 452 4.86 -26.38 14.37
CA ALA A 452 5.36 -27.40 15.30
C ALA A 452 6.14 -26.79 16.49
N GLN A 453 6.63 -25.56 16.36
CA GLN A 453 7.23 -24.79 17.46
C GLN A 453 6.19 -24.07 18.33
N SER A 454 4.90 -24.38 18.17
CA SER A 454 3.78 -23.66 18.82
C SER A 454 3.74 -22.17 18.47
N VAL A 455 4.28 -21.79 17.30
CA VAL A 455 4.23 -20.44 16.76
C VAL A 455 3.08 -20.38 15.78
N TYR A 456 2.11 -19.50 16.04
CA TYR A 456 0.91 -19.33 15.22
C TYR A 456 0.84 -17.87 14.75
N PRO A 457 1.43 -17.53 13.59
CA PRO A 457 1.33 -16.19 13.02
C PRO A 457 -0.12 -15.72 12.94
N LYS A 458 -0.36 -14.42 13.04
CA LYS A 458 -1.69 -13.84 12.87
C LYS A 458 -2.12 -13.84 11.40
N ILE A 459 -1.14 -13.71 10.50
CA ILE A 459 -1.31 -13.65 9.06
C ILE A 459 -0.32 -14.62 8.44
N ILE A 460 -0.79 -15.51 7.57
CA ILE A 460 0.03 -16.36 6.71
C ILE A 460 -0.43 -16.14 5.28
N LEU A 461 0.47 -15.80 4.37
CA LEU A 461 0.23 -15.80 2.93
C LEU A 461 1.18 -16.81 2.30
N PHE A 462 0.68 -17.72 1.47
CA PHE A 462 1.53 -18.71 0.83
C PHE A 462 1.04 -19.14 -0.55
N GLU A 463 1.99 -19.46 -1.42
CA GLU A 463 1.73 -20.04 -2.73
C GLU A 463 1.36 -21.53 -2.57
N HIS A 464 0.36 -21.99 -3.33
CA HIS A 464 -0.03 -23.39 -3.40
C HIS A 464 -0.12 -23.94 -4.83
N ALA A 465 0.18 -23.12 -5.84
CA ALA A 465 0.18 -23.51 -7.25
C ALA A 465 1.09 -24.73 -7.50
N CYS A 466 2.32 -24.67 -6.96
CA CYS A 466 3.33 -25.72 -7.07
C CYS A 466 3.18 -26.88 -6.06
N MET A 467 2.17 -26.83 -5.17
CA MET A 467 1.98 -27.79 -4.09
C MET A 467 1.15 -29.02 -4.54
N PRO A 468 1.59 -30.26 -4.27
CA PRO A 468 0.76 -31.45 -4.49
C PRO A 468 -0.59 -31.39 -3.75
N GLN A 469 -1.67 -31.87 -4.38
CA GLN A 469 -3.02 -31.81 -3.80
C GLN A 469 -3.09 -32.43 -2.39
N GLU A 470 -2.45 -33.57 -2.17
CA GLU A 470 -2.42 -34.23 -0.85
C GLU A 470 -1.75 -33.35 0.23
N GLN A 471 -0.71 -32.61 -0.13
CA GLN A 471 -0.05 -31.68 0.79
C GLN A 471 -0.93 -30.46 1.07
N ARG A 472 -1.62 -29.93 0.05
CA ARG A 472 -2.60 -28.84 0.20
C ARG A 472 -3.70 -29.22 1.17
N GLU A 473 -4.34 -30.37 0.99
CA GLU A 473 -5.43 -30.86 1.85
C GLU A 473 -4.97 -31.05 3.30
N ARG A 474 -3.76 -31.57 3.51
CA ARG A 474 -3.17 -31.73 4.86
C ARG A 474 -2.89 -30.39 5.53
N LEU A 475 -2.30 -29.44 4.81
CA LEU A 475 -2.02 -28.11 5.33
C LEU A 475 -3.32 -27.37 5.66
N GLN A 476 -4.30 -27.40 4.76
CA GLN A 476 -5.64 -26.83 4.97
C GLN A 476 -6.32 -27.44 6.19
N SER A 477 -6.26 -28.76 6.36
CA SER A 477 -6.81 -29.44 7.55
C SER A 477 -6.15 -28.95 8.84
N ARG A 478 -4.82 -28.81 8.84
CA ARG A 478 -4.07 -28.30 10.00
C ARG A 478 -4.44 -26.85 10.30
N LEU A 479 -4.49 -25.98 9.29
CA LEU A 479 -4.83 -24.57 9.42
C LEU A 479 -6.30 -24.37 9.84
N GLY A 480 -7.23 -25.15 9.30
CA GLY A 480 -8.68 -25.02 9.54
C GLY A 480 -9.10 -25.17 11.01
N THR A 481 -8.21 -25.67 11.87
CA THR A 481 -8.43 -25.69 13.33
C THR A 481 -8.26 -24.32 13.99
N ALA A 482 -7.41 -23.44 13.44
CA ALA A 482 -6.98 -22.19 14.07
C ALA A 482 -7.12 -20.94 13.17
N TYR A 483 -7.27 -21.11 11.86
CA TYR A 483 -7.27 -20.03 10.87
C TYR A 483 -8.55 -20.03 10.04
N PHE A 484 -8.88 -18.86 9.51
CA PHE A 484 -9.75 -18.70 8.35
C PHE A 484 -8.87 -18.52 7.12
N SER A 485 -9.13 -19.29 6.07
CA SER A 485 -8.32 -19.23 4.85
C SER A 485 -9.18 -18.78 3.68
N HIS A 486 -8.62 -17.93 2.83
CA HIS A 486 -9.16 -17.52 1.54
C HIS A 486 -8.14 -17.92 0.48
N SER A 487 -8.54 -18.70 -0.51
CA SER A 487 -7.64 -19.18 -1.57
C SER A 487 -8.08 -18.64 -2.93
N SER A 488 -7.10 -18.22 -3.71
CA SER A 488 -7.20 -17.97 -5.15
C SER A 488 -6.76 -19.21 -5.93
N GLU A 489 -6.52 -19.09 -7.25
CA GLU A 489 -5.97 -20.20 -8.04
C GLU A 489 -4.52 -20.55 -7.65
N GLU A 490 -3.74 -19.56 -7.18
CA GLU A 490 -2.31 -19.71 -6.91
C GLU A 490 -1.94 -19.52 -5.44
N ASP A 491 -2.60 -18.58 -4.75
CA ASP A 491 -2.26 -18.18 -3.37
C ASP A 491 -3.34 -18.49 -2.34
N THR A 492 -2.93 -18.72 -1.10
CA THR A 492 -3.81 -18.80 0.07
C THR A 492 -3.43 -17.80 1.15
N LEU A 493 -4.38 -16.95 1.54
CA LEU A 493 -4.31 -16.09 2.73
C LEU A 493 -5.00 -16.78 3.91
N ALA A 494 -4.25 -17.08 4.98
CA ALA A 494 -4.77 -17.62 6.23
C ALA A 494 -4.63 -16.60 7.38
N LEU A 495 -5.76 -16.19 7.95
CA LEU A 495 -5.86 -15.27 9.08
C LEU A 495 -6.23 -16.03 10.35
N ARG A 496 -5.46 -15.84 11.43
CA ARG A 496 -5.72 -16.52 12.70
C ARG A 496 -7.08 -16.09 13.23
N ALA A 497 -7.87 -17.05 13.73
CA ALA A 497 -9.30 -16.82 13.93
C ALA A 497 -9.66 -15.74 14.97
N ASP A 498 -8.85 -15.60 16.01
CA ASP A 498 -8.98 -14.52 16.98
C ASP A 498 -8.70 -13.16 16.34
N PHE A 499 -7.63 -13.07 15.55
CA PHE A 499 -7.22 -11.85 14.86
C PHE A 499 -8.20 -11.45 13.75
N TYR A 500 -8.70 -12.40 12.97
CA TYR A 500 -9.73 -12.15 11.95
C TYR A 500 -11.02 -11.59 12.58
N ALA A 501 -11.44 -12.14 13.72
CA ALA A 501 -12.58 -11.59 14.45
C ALA A 501 -12.31 -10.17 14.96
N GLU A 502 -11.10 -9.87 15.44
CA GLU A 502 -10.70 -8.53 15.85
C GLU A 502 -10.72 -7.52 14.69
N LEU A 503 -10.18 -7.90 13.52
CA LEU A 503 -10.23 -7.13 12.27
C LEU A 503 -11.68 -6.76 11.92
N ALA A 504 -12.56 -7.75 11.91
CA ALA A 504 -13.96 -7.57 11.59
C ALA A 504 -14.71 -6.66 12.57
N MET A 505 -14.49 -6.88 13.87
CA MET A 505 -15.12 -6.09 14.93
C MET A 505 -14.63 -4.65 14.88
N GLN A 506 -13.34 -4.43 14.62
CA GLN A 506 -12.75 -3.09 14.52
C GLN A 506 -13.32 -2.32 13.32
N ALA A 507 -13.43 -2.95 12.15
CA ALA A 507 -14.04 -2.33 10.96
C ALA A 507 -15.49 -1.89 11.22
N PHE A 508 -16.26 -2.68 11.97
CA PHE A 508 -17.62 -2.31 12.39
C PHE A 508 -17.61 -1.14 13.39
N VAL A 509 -16.75 -1.18 14.40
CA VAL A 509 -16.65 -0.11 15.41
C VAL A 509 -16.24 1.21 14.77
N ASP A 510 -15.20 1.19 13.95
CA ASP A 510 -14.55 2.36 13.40
C ASP A 510 -15.36 3.00 12.28
N ALA A 511 -15.80 2.20 11.31
CA ALA A 511 -16.41 2.71 10.07
C ALA A 511 -17.89 2.36 9.93
N GLY A 512 -18.48 1.65 10.90
CA GLY A 512 -19.86 1.18 10.80
C GLY A 512 -20.07 0.15 9.69
N ARG A 513 -18.98 -0.40 9.13
CA ARG A 513 -19.04 -1.36 8.01
C ARG A 513 -19.55 -2.69 8.49
N LYS A 514 -20.66 -3.13 7.89
CA LYS A 514 -21.29 -4.44 8.13
C LYS A 514 -20.77 -5.53 7.20
N GLN A 515 -20.21 -5.18 6.04
CA GLN A 515 -19.72 -6.12 5.03
C GLN A 515 -18.75 -7.17 5.58
N PHE A 516 -17.94 -6.83 6.59
CA PHE A 516 -17.03 -7.79 7.23
C PHE A 516 -17.76 -8.78 8.17
N LEU A 517 -18.87 -8.35 8.78
CA LEU A 517 -19.80 -9.25 9.48
C LEU A 517 -20.49 -10.18 8.47
N ASP A 518 -20.85 -9.65 7.30
CA ASP A 518 -21.50 -10.42 6.22
C ASP A 518 -20.54 -11.48 5.64
N ARG A 519 -19.24 -11.15 5.44
CA ARG A 519 -18.16 -12.10 5.06
C ARG A 519 -17.85 -13.17 6.11
N MET A 520 -18.19 -12.93 7.38
CA MET A 520 -18.17 -13.97 8.44
C MET A 520 -19.40 -14.89 8.41
N GLY A 521 -20.28 -14.74 7.41
CA GLY A 521 -21.53 -15.48 7.27
C GLY A 521 -22.60 -15.11 8.30
N LEU A 522 -22.53 -13.90 8.88
CA LEU A 522 -23.53 -13.43 9.85
C LEU A 522 -24.84 -12.97 9.23
N ASP A 523 -24.91 -12.88 7.90
CA ASP A 523 -26.17 -12.68 7.16
C ASP A 523 -27.22 -13.75 7.48
N VAL A 524 -26.79 -14.94 7.92
CA VAL A 524 -27.66 -16.04 8.35
C VAL A 524 -28.27 -15.82 9.75
N ILE A 525 -27.72 -14.90 10.56
CA ILE A 525 -28.18 -14.61 11.92
C ILE A 525 -29.23 -13.49 11.93
N VAL A 526 -29.19 -12.58 10.95
CA VAL A 526 -30.07 -11.39 10.90
C VAL A 526 -31.40 -11.67 10.20
N ARG A 527 -31.47 -12.72 9.35
CA ARG A 527 -32.73 -13.27 8.81
C ARG A 527 -33.30 -14.32 9.75
#